data_AF-A0A832I1C8-F1
#
_entry.id   AF-A0A832I1C8-F1
#
_cell.length_a   1.000
_cell.length_b   1.000
_cell.length_c   1.000
_cell.angle_alpha   90.00
_cell.angle_beta   90.00
_cell.angle_gamma   90.00
#
_symmetry.space_group_name_H-M   'P 1'
#
loop_
_entity.id
_entity.type
_entity.pdbx_description
1 polymer ?
#
loop_
_entity_poly.entity_id
_entity_poly.type
_entity_poly.pdbx_seq_one_letter_code
_entity_poly.pdbx_strand_id
1 'polypeptide(L)'
;MRRRGKPNETPPPDRNARRAQDAPPARRAKPAGEPRARRVSKAASRAAARIAAIADAWTAAEMARRLAHESANWAALAGAGEDDAAEVFRAAMRARCAAEEAERADTPEQALQAARLAWAAVTSAHEADRRVSAAIAEALAEAA
;
A
#
# COMPACT_ATOMS: atom_id res chain seq x y z
N MET A 1 -83.63 -3.02 -21.18
CA MET A 1 -83.72 -3.95 -22.34
C MET A 1 -83.54 -3.17 -23.64
N ARG A 2 -82.47 -3.43 -24.39
CA ARG A 2 -82.37 -3.56 -25.87
C ARG A 2 -80.92 -3.31 -26.32
N ARG A 3 -80.39 -4.31 -27.03
CA ARG A 3 -79.06 -4.39 -27.64
C ARG A 3 -79.00 -3.63 -28.97
N ARG A 4 -77.80 -3.17 -29.36
CA ARG A 4 -77.21 -3.05 -30.72
C ARG A 4 -75.81 -2.44 -30.48
N GLY A 5 -74.67 -3.10 -30.71
CA GLY A 5 -74.26 -3.83 -31.90
C GLY A 5 -73.24 -2.96 -32.65
N LYS A 6 -71.97 -2.96 -32.21
CA LYS A 6 -70.86 -2.38 -32.99
C LYS A 6 -70.27 -3.49 -33.87
N PRO A 7 -70.10 -3.29 -35.18
CA PRO A 7 -69.39 -4.23 -36.01
C PRO A 7 -67.88 -4.17 -35.74
N ASN A 8 -67.32 -5.37 -35.76
CA ASN A 8 -65.93 -5.73 -35.62
C ASN A 8 -65.25 -5.55 -36.99
N GLU A 9 -64.32 -4.61 -37.12
CA GLU A 9 -63.37 -4.59 -38.24
C GLU A 9 -61.97 -4.42 -37.67
N THR A 10 -61.28 -5.55 -37.52
CA THR A 10 -59.84 -5.58 -37.25
C THR A 10 -59.13 -5.35 -38.59
N PRO A 11 -58.36 -4.27 -38.79
CA PRO A 11 -57.51 -4.17 -39.96
C PRO A 11 -56.39 -5.22 -39.89
N PRO A 12 -55.93 -5.76 -41.04
CA PRO A 12 -54.95 -6.84 -41.08
C PRO A 12 -53.60 -6.39 -40.49
N PRO A 13 -52.81 -7.31 -39.90
CA PRO A 13 -51.50 -6.97 -39.38
C PRO A 13 -50.59 -6.48 -40.50
N ASP A 14 -50.04 -5.30 -40.27
CA ASP A 14 -49.09 -4.61 -41.13
C ASP A 14 -47.88 -5.51 -41.40
N ARG A 15 -47.68 -5.88 -42.67
CA ARG A 15 -46.57 -6.76 -43.12
C ARG A 15 -45.19 -6.15 -42.85
N ASN A 16 -45.12 -4.89 -42.43
CA ASN A 16 -43.90 -4.19 -42.09
C ASN A 16 -43.36 -4.48 -40.67
N ALA A 17 -44.14 -5.11 -39.78
CA ALA A 17 -43.68 -5.43 -38.43
C ALA A 17 -42.69 -6.62 -38.35
N ARG A 18 -42.50 -7.38 -39.44
CA ARG A 18 -41.60 -8.56 -39.48
C ARG A 18 -40.23 -8.31 -40.09
N ARG A 19 -39.92 -7.10 -40.56
CA ARG A 19 -38.61 -6.75 -41.17
C ARG A 19 -37.72 -5.88 -40.28
N ALA A 20 -38.01 -5.82 -38.98
CA ALA A 20 -37.19 -5.12 -37.99
C ALA A 20 -36.52 -6.06 -36.97
N GLN A 21 -36.48 -7.37 -37.25
CA GLN A 21 -35.84 -8.37 -36.37
C GLN A 21 -34.52 -8.95 -36.92
N ASP A 22 -34.06 -8.51 -38.09
CA ASP A 22 -32.77 -8.93 -38.69
C ASP A 22 -31.77 -7.76 -38.81
N ALA A 23 -31.77 -6.85 -37.84
CA ALA A 23 -30.63 -5.95 -37.68
C ALA A 23 -29.54 -6.70 -36.89
N PRO A 24 -28.34 -6.95 -37.45
CA PRO A 24 -27.24 -7.49 -36.67
C PRO A 24 -27.00 -6.58 -35.45
N PRO A 25 -26.66 -7.11 -34.26
CA PRO A 25 -26.41 -6.27 -33.11
C PRO A 25 -25.37 -5.25 -33.52
N ALA A 26 -25.76 -3.97 -33.52
CA ALA A 26 -24.86 -2.88 -33.80
C ALA A 26 -23.67 -3.08 -32.86
N ARG A 27 -22.52 -3.46 -33.43
CA ARG A 27 -21.27 -3.54 -32.71
C ARG A 27 -21.13 -2.18 -32.05
N ARG A 28 -21.33 -2.10 -30.72
CA ARG A 28 -20.94 -0.93 -29.94
C ARG A 28 -19.49 -0.68 -30.31
N ALA A 29 -19.27 0.31 -31.18
CA ALA A 29 -17.95 0.83 -31.41
C ALA A 29 -17.48 1.30 -30.04
N LYS A 30 -16.56 0.55 -29.42
CA LYS A 30 -15.84 1.02 -28.24
C LYS A 30 -15.34 2.41 -28.59
N PRO A 31 -15.61 3.44 -27.80
CA PRO A 31 -15.16 4.79 -28.13
C PRO A 31 -13.65 4.74 -28.35
N ALA A 32 -13.21 5.07 -29.57
CA ALA A 32 -11.82 5.04 -30.01
C ALA A 32 -10.95 6.13 -29.35
N GLY A 33 -11.35 6.63 -28.17
CA GLY A 33 -10.70 7.70 -27.42
C GLY A 33 -10.00 7.26 -26.11
N GLU A 34 -10.13 6.00 -25.69
CA GLU A 34 -9.74 5.58 -24.33
C GLU A 34 -8.31 5.06 -24.07
N PRO A 35 -7.35 4.93 -25.02
CA PRO A 35 -6.03 4.40 -24.66
C PRO A 35 -5.17 5.42 -23.92
N ARG A 36 -5.33 6.74 -24.17
CA ARG A 36 -4.45 7.77 -23.60
C ARG A 36 -4.81 8.09 -22.14
N ALA A 37 -6.08 8.34 -21.83
CA ALA A 37 -6.54 8.67 -20.47
C ALA A 37 -6.30 7.52 -19.47
N ARG A 38 -6.53 6.26 -19.90
CA ARG A 38 -6.26 5.07 -19.06
C ARG A 38 -4.76 4.84 -18.81
N ARG A 39 -3.90 5.20 -19.77
CA ARG A 39 -2.43 5.13 -19.59
C ARG A 39 -1.92 6.21 -18.64
N VAL A 40 -2.42 7.44 -18.76
CA VAL A 40 -2.04 8.56 -17.87
C VAL A 40 -2.46 8.29 -16.43
N SER A 41 -3.68 7.81 -16.19
CA SER A 41 -4.15 7.44 -14.84
C SER A 41 -3.35 6.29 -14.22
N LYS A 42 -3.00 5.26 -15.00
CA LYS A 42 -2.13 4.17 -14.53
C LYS A 42 -0.71 4.65 -14.20
N ALA A 43 -0.14 5.53 -15.02
CA ALA A 43 1.18 6.10 -14.76
C ALA A 43 1.19 6.97 -13.48
N ALA A 44 0.16 7.80 -13.29
CA ALA A 44 -0.01 8.60 -12.08
C ALA A 44 -0.16 7.73 -10.82
N SER A 45 -0.96 6.66 -10.90
CA SER A 45 -1.13 5.70 -9.79
C SER A 45 0.19 5.00 -9.42
N ARG A 46 1.01 4.61 -10.41
CA ARG A 46 2.33 4.03 -10.14
C ARG A 46 3.29 5.04 -9.51
N ALA A 47 3.31 6.27 -10.00
CA ALA A 47 4.14 7.33 -9.40
C ALA A 47 3.74 7.59 -7.95
N ALA A 48 2.43 7.66 -7.65
CA ALA A 48 1.92 7.82 -6.29
C ALA A 48 2.31 6.64 -5.37
N ALA A 49 2.19 5.40 -5.86
CA ALA A 49 2.58 4.21 -5.10
C ALA A 49 4.07 4.20 -4.74
N ARG A 50 4.94 4.64 -5.66
CA ARG A 50 6.38 4.78 -5.41
C ARG A 50 6.67 5.83 -4.34
N ILE A 51 6.04 7.01 -4.42
CA ILE A 51 6.19 8.08 -3.42
C ILE A 51 5.74 7.60 -2.04
N ALA A 52 4.61 6.89 -1.96
CA ALA A 52 4.11 6.35 -0.70
C ALA A 52 5.08 5.33 -0.08
N ALA A 53 5.64 4.43 -0.89
CA ALA A 53 6.63 3.46 -0.41
C ALA A 53 7.93 4.12 0.09
N ILE A 54 8.39 5.19 -0.58
CA ILE A 54 9.57 5.97 -0.12
C ILE A 54 9.28 6.61 1.23
N ALA A 55 8.12 7.26 1.38
CA ALA A 55 7.72 7.88 2.64
C ALA A 55 7.59 6.86 3.78
N ASP A 56 7.03 5.69 3.48
CA ASP A 56 6.93 4.57 4.43
C ASP A 56 8.31 4.07 4.87
N ALA A 57 9.26 3.89 3.94
CA ALA A 57 10.63 3.48 4.26
C ALA A 57 11.34 4.49 5.18
N TRP A 58 11.19 5.79 4.91
CA TRP A 58 11.75 6.84 5.78
C TRP A 58 11.06 6.92 7.15
N THR A 59 9.77 6.63 7.22
CA THR A 59 9.05 6.53 8.50
C THR A 59 9.63 5.40 9.35
N ALA A 60 9.86 4.23 8.76
CA ALA A 60 10.56 3.12 9.42
C ALA A 60 11.98 3.51 9.87
N ALA A 61 12.77 4.16 9.01
CA ALA A 61 14.12 4.59 9.37
C ALA A 61 14.14 5.57 10.54
N GLU A 62 13.22 6.53 10.57
CA GLU A 62 13.09 7.49 11.67
C GLU A 62 12.66 6.82 12.98
N MET A 63 11.76 5.83 12.92
CA MET A 63 11.38 5.03 14.10
C MET A 63 12.57 4.26 14.67
N ALA A 64 13.32 3.54 13.83
CA ALA A 64 14.50 2.80 14.28
C ALA A 64 15.58 3.75 14.85
N ARG A 65 15.74 4.94 14.28
CA ARG A 65 16.67 5.97 14.78
C ARG A 65 16.30 6.46 16.18
N ARG A 66 15.02 6.71 16.43
CA ARG A 66 14.53 7.12 17.76
C ARG A 66 14.80 6.02 18.78
N LEU A 67 14.50 4.79 18.43
CA LEU A 67 14.76 3.63 19.29
C LEU A 67 16.24 3.53 19.62
N ALA A 68 17.13 3.60 18.61
CA ALA A 68 18.57 3.57 18.84
C ALA A 68 19.06 4.68 19.78
N HIS A 69 18.49 5.89 19.68
CA HIS A 69 18.84 6.98 20.58
C HIS A 69 18.37 6.72 22.02
N GLU A 70 17.13 6.27 22.19
CA GLU A 70 16.55 5.96 23.50
C GLU A 70 17.28 4.80 24.17
N SER A 71 17.49 3.68 23.47
CA SER A 71 18.20 2.51 24.01
C SER A 71 19.63 2.86 24.40
N ALA A 72 20.35 3.64 23.60
CA ALA A 72 21.71 4.07 23.93
C ALA A 72 21.75 4.96 25.19
N ASN A 73 20.82 5.90 25.32
CA ASN A 73 20.74 6.76 26.50
C ASN A 73 20.45 5.94 27.76
N TRP A 74 19.48 5.03 27.71
CA TRP A 74 19.13 4.19 28.85
C TRP A 74 20.23 3.22 29.24
N ALA A 75 20.87 2.57 28.25
CA ALA A 75 21.99 1.68 28.51
C ALA A 75 23.16 2.42 29.18
N ALA A 76 23.48 3.64 28.72
CA ALA A 76 24.51 4.47 29.32
C ALA A 76 24.17 4.91 30.75
N LEU A 77 22.91 5.28 31.01
CA LEU A 77 22.46 5.70 32.35
C LEU A 77 22.46 4.54 33.35
N ALA A 78 22.07 3.35 32.92
CA ALA A 78 22.02 2.16 33.77
C ALA A 78 23.39 1.46 33.90
N GLY A 79 24.32 1.71 32.96
CA GLY A 79 25.58 0.97 32.89
C GLY A 79 25.40 -0.49 32.46
N ALA A 80 24.33 -0.81 31.74
CA ALA A 80 23.96 -2.17 31.33
C ALA A 80 23.34 -2.18 29.92
N GLY A 81 23.51 -3.28 29.17
CA GLY A 81 22.89 -3.46 27.85
C GLY A 81 23.56 -2.72 26.68
N GLU A 82 24.85 -2.36 26.78
CA GLU A 82 25.58 -1.64 25.74
C GLU A 82 25.64 -2.40 24.39
N ASP A 83 25.90 -3.70 24.44
CA ASP A 83 26.00 -4.54 23.23
C ASP A 83 24.66 -4.62 22.48
N ASP A 84 23.56 -4.74 23.22
CA ASP A 84 22.21 -4.75 22.66
C ASP A 84 21.85 -3.36 22.09
N ALA A 85 22.20 -2.27 22.78
CA ALA A 85 22.02 -0.91 22.27
C ALA A 85 22.81 -0.68 20.97
N ALA A 86 24.03 -1.21 20.87
CA ALA A 86 24.81 -1.21 19.63
C ALA A 86 24.14 -2.04 18.51
N GLU A 87 23.40 -3.09 18.85
CA GLU A 87 22.58 -3.83 17.89
C GLU A 87 21.36 -3.02 17.41
N VAL A 88 20.67 -2.30 18.30
CA VAL A 88 19.59 -1.36 17.94
C VAL A 88 20.13 -0.32 16.94
N PHE A 89 21.31 0.24 17.20
CA PHE A 89 21.96 1.20 16.30
C PHE A 89 22.27 0.59 14.92
N ARG A 90 22.83 -0.62 14.88
CA ARG A 90 23.10 -1.32 13.60
C ARG A 90 21.81 -1.58 12.83
N ALA A 91 20.71 -1.91 13.51
CA ALA A 91 19.40 -2.08 12.89
C ALA A 91 18.87 -0.74 12.32
N ALA A 92 19.01 0.37 13.05
CA ALA A 92 18.65 1.70 12.55
C ALA A 92 19.44 2.08 11.29
N MET A 93 20.74 1.78 11.24
CA MET A 93 21.55 2.00 10.04
C MET A 93 21.06 1.18 8.84
N ARG A 94 20.67 -0.09 9.05
CA ARG A 94 20.06 -0.91 7.98
C ARG A 94 18.73 -0.33 7.50
N ALA A 95 17.88 0.14 8.43
CA ALA A 95 16.61 0.78 8.07
C ALA A 95 16.83 2.03 7.21
N ARG A 96 17.83 2.85 7.55
CA ARG A 96 18.23 4.01 6.75
C ARG A 96 18.74 3.61 5.36
N CYS A 97 19.64 2.63 5.27
CA CYS A 97 20.13 2.16 3.95
C CYS A 97 18.97 1.70 3.07
N ALA A 98 18.01 0.95 3.63
CA ALA A 98 16.81 0.52 2.91
C ALA A 98 15.92 1.71 2.49
N ALA A 99 15.80 2.77 3.30
CA ALA A 99 15.08 3.98 2.90
C ALA A 99 15.78 4.71 1.74
N GLU A 100 17.11 4.83 1.76
CA GLU A 100 17.87 5.39 0.66
C GLU A 100 17.78 4.53 -0.62
N GLU A 101 17.71 3.20 -0.48
CA GLU A 101 17.42 2.29 -1.61
C GLU A 101 16.01 2.52 -2.18
N ALA A 102 15.01 2.80 -1.33
CA ALA A 102 13.66 3.13 -1.78
C ALA A 102 13.65 4.41 -2.62
N GLU A 103 14.41 5.44 -2.25
CA GLU A 103 14.54 6.67 -3.04
C GLU A 103 15.16 6.43 -4.42
N ARG A 104 16.18 5.57 -4.47
CA ARG A 104 16.89 5.20 -5.71
C ARG A 104 16.11 4.21 -6.58
N ALA A 105 14.99 3.67 -6.11
CA ALA A 105 14.19 2.70 -6.85
C ALA A 105 13.58 3.32 -8.12
N ASP A 106 13.66 2.60 -9.24
CA ASP A 106 13.07 3.02 -10.53
C ASP A 106 11.58 2.65 -10.62
N THR A 107 11.16 1.66 -9.83
CA THR A 107 9.80 1.11 -9.89
C THR A 107 9.10 1.14 -8.53
N PRO A 108 7.76 1.22 -8.49
CA PRO A 108 6.99 1.14 -7.25
C PRO A 108 7.23 -0.17 -6.49
N GLU A 109 7.43 -1.27 -7.22
CA GLU A 109 7.64 -2.59 -6.62
C GLU A 109 9.00 -2.68 -5.91
N GLN A 110 10.06 -2.10 -6.48
CA GLN A 110 11.36 -1.97 -5.83
C GLN A 110 11.30 -1.07 -4.59
N ALA A 111 10.62 0.09 -4.69
CA ALA A 111 10.45 0.99 -3.55
C ALA A 111 9.70 0.31 -2.40
N LEU A 112 8.65 -0.46 -2.72
CA LEU A 112 7.90 -1.23 -1.73
C LEU A 112 8.75 -2.34 -1.07
N GLN A 113 9.59 -3.02 -1.86
CA GLN A 113 10.48 -4.03 -1.31
C GLN A 113 11.50 -3.41 -0.34
N ALA A 114 12.07 -2.26 -0.70
CA ALA A 114 12.97 -1.52 0.17
C ALA A 114 12.28 -1.03 1.45
N ALA A 115 11.04 -0.54 1.36
CA ALA A 115 10.22 -0.18 2.53
C ALA A 115 10.00 -1.37 3.48
N ARG A 116 9.72 -2.56 2.95
CA ARG A 116 9.61 -3.80 3.76
C ARG A 116 10.91 -4.15 4.47
N LEU A 117 12.05 -3.97 3.82
CA LEU A 117 13.36 -4.18 4.43
C LEU A 117 13.61 -3.17 5.56
N ALA A 118 13.20 -1.92 5.38
CA ALA A 118 13.27 -0.91 6.45
C ALA A 118 12.44 -1.32 7.68
N TRP A 119 11.21 -1.81 7.47
CA TRP A 119 10.36 -2.31 8.56
C TRP A 119 10.87 -3.61 9.20
N ALA A 120 11.50 -4.50 8.43
CA ALA A 120 12.18 -5.67 8.99
C ALA A 120 13.32 -5.24 9.93
N ALA A 121 14.08 -4.22 9.54
CA ALA A 121 15.13 -3.66 10.39
C ALA A 121 14.57 -2.98 11.66
N VAL A 122 13.42 -2.29 11.58
CA VAL A 122 12.69 -1.78 12.77
C VAL A 122 12.33 -2.93 13.73
N THR A 123 11.88 -4.07 13.20
CA THR A 123 11.54 -5.24 14.02
C THR A 123 12.77 -5.77 14.78
N SER A 124 13.91 -5.89 14.09
CA SER A 124 15.18 -6.26 14.76
C SER A 124 15.61 -5.23 15.80
N ALA A 125 15.38 -3.95 15.56
CA ALA A 125 15.67 -2.88 16.51
C ALA A 125 14.85 -3.05 17.79
N HIS A 126 13.54 -3.35 17.68
CA HIS A 126 12.67 -3.64 18.83
C HIS A 126 13.04 -4.92 19.58
N GLU A 127 13.53 -5.95 18.90
CA GLU A 127 14.04 -7.17 19.54
C GLU A 127 15.29 -6.89 20.38
N ALA A 128 16.21 -6.07 19.87
CA ALA A 128 17.39 -5.64 20.61
C ALA A 128 17.03 -4.70 21.78
N ASP A 129 16.12 -3.74 21.58
CA ASP A 129 15.67 -2.84 22.65
C ASP A 129 14.99 -3.57 23.82
N ARG A 130 14.25 -4.65 23.55
CA ARG A 130 13.72 -5.52 24.61
C ARG A 130 14.82 -6.20 25.43
N ARG A 131 15.95 -6.55 24.81
CA ARG A 131 17.11 -7.09 25.53
C ARG A 131 17.83 -6.02 26.35
N VAL A 132 17.96 -4.79 25.82
CA VAL A 132 18.42 -3.63 26.61
C VAL A 132 17.56 -3.46 27.86
N SER A 133 16.24 -3.45 27.71
CA SER A 133 15.30 -3.31 28.83
C SER A 133 15.45 -4.44 29.86
N ALA A 134 15.66 -5.68 29.41
CA ALA A 134 15.89 -6.82 30.29
C ALA A 134 17.20 -6.67 31.08
N ALA A 135 18.30 -6.32 30.42
CA ALA A 135 19.60 -6.11 31.07
C ALA A 135 19.55 -4.98 32.12
N ILE A 136 18.83 -3.90 31.83
CA ILE A 136 18.63 -2.80 32.79
C ILE A 136 17.80 -3.28 34.00
N ALA A 137 16.73 -4.03 33.77
CA ALA A 137 15.90 -4.55 34.86
C ALA A 137 16.69 -5.51 35.76
N GLU A 138 17.53 -6.36 35.19
CA GLU A 138 18.44 -7.25 35.94
C GLU A 138 19.43 -6.46 36.79
N ALA A 139 20.10 -5.47 36.20
CA ALA A 139 21.06 -4.62 36.93
C ALA A 139 20.40 -3.85 38.10
N LEU A 140 19.17 -3.37 37.92
CA LEU A 140 18.41 -2.71 38.99
C LEU A 140 17.99 -3.68 40.10
N ALA A 141 17.67 -4.93 39.76
CA ALA A 141 17.32 -5.96 40.74
C ALA A 141 18.52 -6.41 41.57
N GLU A 142 19.72 -6.47 40.97
CA GLU A 142 20.97 -6.78 41.68
C GLU A 142 21.44 -5.65 42.61
N ALA A 143 21.06 -4.41 42.32
CA ALA A 143 21.40 -3.24 43.12
C ALA A 143 20.45 -2.98 44.31
N ALA A 144 19.34 -3.72 44.41
CA ALA A 144 18.29 -3.57 45.44
C ALA A 144 18.54 -4.46 46.67
#